data_AF-A0A800E9M0-F1
#
_entry.id   AF-A0A800E9M0-F1
#
_cell.length_a   1.000
_cell.length_b   1.000
_cell.length_c   1.000
_cell.angle_alpha   90.00
_cell.angle_beta   90.00
_cell.angle_gamma   90.00
#
_symmetry.space_group_name_H-M   'P 1'
#
loop_
_entity.id
_entity.type
_entity.pdbx_description
1 polymer ?
#
loop_
_entity_poly.entity_id
_entity_poly.type
_entity_poly.pdbx_seq_one_letter_code
_entity_poly.pdbx_strand_id
1 'polypeptide(L)'
;MKKLKEKWLIKSNFQLIIILVVFSITGSLALWVAKPLLNLVGANADTLSLWIYIPIRIAIIFPTYQVLIVVVGALFGQFEFFWNFEKKMLAHMGFKQFKDKK
;
A
#
# COMPACT_ATOMS: atom_id res chain seq x y z
N MET A 1 -9.57 -10.56 22.29
CA MET A 1 -9.27 -11.16 20.97
C MET A 1 -10.48 -11.35 20.04
N LYS A 2 -11.71 -11.62 20.53
CA LYS A 2 -12.90 -11.82 19.67
C LYS A 2 -13.32 -10.57 18.86
N LYS A 3 -13.38 -9.39 19.50
CA LYS A 3 -13.84 -8.13 18.88
C LYS A 3 -12.97 -7.62 17.70
N LEU A 4 -11.69 -8.00 17.63
CA LEU A 4 -10.78 -7.56 16.56
C LEU A 4 -10.87 -8.46 15.32
N LYS A 5 -11.08 -9.77 15.51
CA LYS A 5 -11.25 -10.75 14.43
C LYS A 5 -12.57 -10.52 13.67
N GLU A 6 -13.66 -10.19 14.39
CA GLU A 6 -14.94 -9.84 13.76
C GLU A 6 -14.88 -8.50 13.01
N LYS A 7 -14.18 -7.50 13.54
CA LYS A 7 -14.11 -6.15 12.94
C LYS A 7 -13.26 -6.10 11.66
N TRP A 8 -12.38 -7.07 11.46
CA TRP A 8 -11.49 -7.17 10.29
C TRP A 8 -11.72 -8.43 9.45
N LEU A 9 -12.76 -9.23 9.75
CA LEU A 9 -13.07 -10.49 9.06
C LEU A 9 -11.86 -11.44 8.95
N ILE A 10 -10.96 -11.42 9.93
CA ILE A 10 -9.75 -12.25 9.91
C ILE A 10 -10.16 -13.67 10.31
N LYS A 11 -10.21 -14.56 9.31
CA LYS A 11 -10.73 -15.93 9.44
C LYS A 11 -9.79 -16.84 10.24
N SER A 12 -8.48 -16.58 10.24
CA SER A 12 -7.49 -17.45 10.90
C SER A 12 -6.19 -16.73 11.28
N ASN A 13 -5.47 -17.24 12.28
CA ASN A 13 -4.12 -16.77 12.64
C ASN A 13 -3.14 -16.94 11.45
N PHE A 14 -3.38 -17.92 10.58
CA PHE A 14 -2.61 -18.15 9.36
C PHE A 14 -2.73 -16.99 8.35
N GLN A 15 -3.91 -16.37 8.27
CA GLN A 15 -4.14 -15.19 7.43
C GLN A 15 -3.27 -14.01 7.87
N LEU A 16 -3.07 -13.85 9.18
CA LEU A 16 -2.23 -12.79 9.74
C LEU A 16 -0.75 -12.97 9.33
N ILE A 17 -0.25 -14.21 9.34
CA ILE A 17 1.10 -14.53 8.86
C ILE A 17 1.24 -14.18 7.38
N ILE A 18 0.28 -14.58 6.54
CA ILE A 18 0.28 -14.23 5.11
C ILE A 18 0.30 -12.72 4.92
N ILE A 19 -0.54 -11.99 5.67
CA ILE A 19 -0.60 -10.54 5.60
C ILE A 19 0.78 -9.93 5.91
N LEU A 20 1.43 -10.36 6.99
CA LEU A 20 2.78 -9.89 7.35
C LEU A 20 3.83 -10.20 6.28
N VAL A 21 3.76 -11.39 5.67
CA VAL A 21 4.65 -11.76 4.56
C VAL A 21 4.41 -10.86 3.34
N VAL A 22 3.15 -10.64 2.96
CA VAL A 22 2.78 -9.73 1.86
C VAL A 22 3.29 -8.32 2.14
N PHE A 23 3.10 -7.80 3.36
CA PHE A 23 3.59 -6.48 3.78
C PHE A 23 5.12 -6.37 3.69
N SER A 24 5.83 -7.43 4.09
CA SER A 24 7.30 -7.46 4.04
C SER A 24 7.80 -7.43 2.60
N ILE A 25 7.20 -8.27 1.74
CA ILE A 25 7.54 -8.33 0.31
C ILE A 25 7.23 -7.00 -0.38
N THR A 26 6.03 -6.46 -0.17
CA THR A 26 5.61 -5.20 -0.80
C THR A 26 6.37 -3.98 -0.28
N GLY A 27 6.75 -3.96 1.00
CA GLY A 27 7.62 -2.93 1.56
C GLY A 27 8.99 -2.89 0.85
N SER A 28 9.62 -4.04 0.68
CA SER A 28 10.90 -4.12 -0.05
C SER A 28 10.74 -3.81 -1.54
N LEU A 29 9.70 -4.33 -2.20
CA LEU A 29 9.44 -4.08 -3.62
C LEU A 29 9.13 -2.61 -3.91
N ALA A 30 8.36 -1.93 -3.06
CA ALA A 30 7.98 -0.54 -3.29
C ALA A 30 9.20 0.39 -3.35
N LEU A 31 10.23 0.15 -2.53
CA LEU A 31 11.48 0.91 -2.60
C LEU A 31 12.24 0.65 -3.91
N TRP A 32 12.20 -0.59 -4.40
CA TRP A 32 12.87 -0.96 -5.64
C TRP A 32 12.16 -0.38 -6.87
N VAL A 33 10.82 -0.41 -6.88
CA VAL A 33 9.99 0.17 -7.96
C VAL A 33 9.95 1.70 -7.92
N ALA A 34 10.05 2.32 -6.74
CA ALA A 34 10.07 3.78 -6.64
C ALA A 34 11.32 4.42 -7.25
N LYS A 35 12.47 3.73 -7.24
CA LYS A 35 13.72 4.24 -7.85
C LYS A 35 13.59 4.51 -9.35
N PRO A 36 13.18 3.56 -10.21
CA PRO A 36 13.00 3.84 -11.63
C PRO A 36 11.87 4.85 -11.86
N LEU A 37 10.81 4.87 -11.06
CA LEU A 37 9.75 5.88 -11.17
C LEU A 37 10.27 7.30 -10.86
N LEU A 38 11.12 7.47 -9.86
CA LEU A 38 11.77 8.75 -9.56
C LEU A 38 12.68 9.21 -10.69
N ASN A 39 13.47 8.29 -11.24
CA ASN A 39 14.35 8.57 -12.37
C ASN A 39 13.54 8.94 -13.65
N LEU A 40 12.40 8.28 -13.89
CA LEU A 40 11.50 8.60 -15.01
C LEU A 40 10.92 10.02 -14.90
N VAL A 41 10.64 10.47 -13.69
CA VAL A 41 10.16 11.83 -13.41
C VAL A 41 11.32 12.86 -13.42
N GLY A 42 12.56 12.41 -13.63
CA GLY A 42 13.75 13.26 -13.60
C GLY A 42 14.12 13.74 -12.19
N ALA A 43 13.57 13.08 -11.16
CA ALA A 43 13.79 13.44 -9.76
C ALA A 43 15.09 12.81 -9.25
N ASN A 44 16.23 13.38 -9.62
CA ASN A 44 17.54 12.95 -9.15
C ASN A 44 17.83 13.52 -7.75
N ALA A 45 18.22 12.65 -6.83
CA ALA A 45 18.61 13.02 -5.47
C ALA A 45 19.83 13.97 -5.43
N ASP A 46 20.66 13.92 -6.47
CA ASP A 46 21.92 14.69 -6.53
C ASP A 46 21.72 16.12 -7.06
N THR A 47 20.66 16.37 -7.83
CA THR A 47 20.39 17.70 -8.43
C THR A 47 19.26 18.45 -7.74
N LEU A 48 18.38 17.76 -7.01
CA LEU A 48 17.28 18.38 -6.28
C LEU A 48 17.64 18.61 -4.82
N SER A 49 17.21 19.76 -4.29
CA SER A 49 17.25 19.99 -2.84
C SER A 49 16.46 18.90 -2.12
N LEU A 50 17.01 18.42 -1.00
CA LEU A 50 16.41 17.37 -0.17
C LEU A 50 14.94 17.68 0.18
N TRP A 51 14.62 18.96 0.39
CA TRP A 51 13.28 19.47 0.70
C TRP A 51 12.27 19.28 -0.43
N ILE A 52 12.71 19.21 -1.69
CA ILE A 52 11.86 18.98 -2.86
C ILE A 52 11.85 17.48 -3.22
N TYR A 53 13.00 16.83 -3.09
CA TYR A 53 13.15 15.41 -3.38
C TYR A 53 12.29 14.51 -2.48
N ILE A 54 12.26 14.78 -1.16
CA ILE A 54 11.50 13.95 -0.21
C ILE A 54 9.99 13.95 -0.51
N PRO A 55 9.30 15.11 -0.69
CA PRO A 55 7.89 15.14 -1.07
C PRO A 55 7.59 14.38 -2.35
N ILE A 56 8.39 14.56 -3.41
CA ILE A 56 8.22 13.84 -4.69
C ILE A 56 8.38 12.34 -4.47
N ARG A 57 9.39 11.93 -3.71
CA ARG A 57 9.61 10.53 -3.34
C ARG A 57 8.44 9.93 -2.61
N ILE A 58 7.87 10.62 -1.63
CA ILE A 58 6.67 10.14 -0.91
C ILE A 58 5.47 10.09 -1.86
N ALA A 59 5.29 11.12 -2.69
CA ALA A 59 4.19 11.21 -3.66
C ALA A 59 4.21 10.09 -4.71
N ILE A 60 5.39 9.54 -5.04
CA ILE A 60 5.54 8.39 -5.94
C ILE A 60 5.44 7.06 -5.18
N ILE A 61 6.11 6.92 -4.04
CA ILE A 61 6.09 5.68 -3.24
C ILE A 61 4.66 5.36 -2.80
N PHE A 62 3.89 6.37 -2.38
CA PHE A 62 2.53 6.16 -1.87
C PHE A 62 1.58 5.46 -2.86
N PRO A 63 1.36 5.95 -4.09
CA PRO A 63 0.52 5.29 -5.08
C PRO A 63 1.15 3.99 -5.62
N THR A 64 2.48 3.90 -5.66
CA THR A 64 3.16 2.64 -6.02
C THR A 64 2.85 1.55 -5.00
N TYR A 65 2.85 1.91 -3.71
CA TYR A 65 2.55 1.00 -2.61
C TYR A 65 1.07 0.56 -2.61
N GLN A 66 0.15 1.49 -2.87
CA GLN A 66 -1.28 1.21 -3.08
C GLN A 66 -1.50 0.06 -4.08
N VAL A 67 -0.91 0.18 -5.28
CA VAL A 67 -1.07 -0.84 -6.31
C VAL A 67 -0.36 -2.15 -5.94
N LEU A 68 0.88 -2.08 -5.43
CA LEU A 68 1.67 -3.25 -5.08
C LEU A 68 1.00 -4.12 -4.01
N ILE A 69 0.42 -3.52 -2.98
CA ILE A 69 -0.19 -4.27 -1.88
C ILE A 69 -1.42 -5.06 -2.33
N VAL A 70 -2.20 -4.51 -3.26
CA VAL A 70 -3.33 -5.22 -3.86
C VAL A 70 -2.88 -6.33 -4.78
N VAL A 71 -1.88 -6.07 -5.65
CA VAL A 71 -1.36 -7.07 -6.59
C VAL A 71 -0.72 -8.24 -5.85
N VAL A 72 0.21 -7.99 -4.93
CA VAL A 72 0.84 -9.05 -4.15
C VAL A 72 -0.18 -9.72 -3.24
N GLY A 73 -1.08 -8.94 -2.61
CA GLY A 73 -2.19 -9.48 -1.85
C GLY A 73 -3.07 -10.45 -2.65
N ALA A 74 -3.31 -10.17 -3.93
CA ALA A 74 -4.04 -11.05 -4.84
C ALA A 74 -3.29 -12.34 -5.12
N LEU A 75 -1.97 -12.29 -5.33
CA LEU A 75 -1.13 -13.47 -5.56
C LEU A 75 -1.17 -14.46 -4.38
N PHE A 76 -1.30 -13.96 -3.15
CA PHE A 76 -1.43 -14.78 -1.94
C PHE A 76 -2.88 -15.13 -1.58
N GLY A 77 -3.85 -14.85 -2.46
CA GLY A 77 -5.27 -15.16 -2.24
C GLY A 77 -5.97 -14.27 -1.20
N GLN A 78 -5.40 -13.10 -0.90
CA GLN A 78 -5.91 -12.13 0.09
C GLN A 78 -6.41 -10.83 -0.57
N PHE A 79 -6.78 -10.85 -1.85
CA PHE A 79 -7.22 -9.67 -2.60
C PHE A 79 -8.32 -8.88 -1.89
N GLU A 80 -9.42 -9.52 -1.46
CA GLU A 80 -10.54 -8.80 -0.82
C GLU A 80 -10.13 -8.09 0.47
N PHE A 81 -9.23 -8.70 1.24
CA PHE A 81 -8.71 -8.10 2.47
C PHE A 81 -7.92 -6.83 2.15
N PHE A 82 -6.98 -6.92 1.20
CA PHE A 82 -6.12 -5.79 0.83
C PHE A 82 -6.88 -4.70 0.07
N TRP A 83 -7.84 -5.06 -0.78
CA TRP A 83 -8.72 -4.11 -1.46
C TRP A 83 -9.59 -3.33 -0.46
N ASN A 84 -10.17 -4.01 0.53
CA ASN A 84 -10.93 -3.33 1.59
C ASN A 84 -10.02 -2.50 2.51
N PHE A 85 -8.81 -2.98 2.79
CA PHE A 85 -7.80 -2.22 3.54
C PHE A 85 -7.41 -0.93 2.81
N GLU A 86 -7.09 -1.02 1.53
CA GLU A 86 -6.73 0.11 0.67
C GLU A 86 -7.88 1.12 0.57
N LYS A 87 -9.08 0.67 0.20
CA LYS A 87 -10.28 1.53 0.13
C LYS A 87 -10.51 2.26 1.45
N LYS A 88 -10.36 1.55 2.58
CA LYS A 88 -10.52 2.15 3.91
C LYS A 88 -9.43 3.18 4.19
N MET A 89 -8.18 2.93 3.83
CA MET A 89 -7.08 3.89 4.02
C MET A 89 -7.28 5.15 3.16
N LEU A 90 -7.62 4.99 1.87
CA LEU A 90 -7.91 6.09 0.96
C LEU A 90 -9.11 6.93 1.43
N ALA A 91 -10.15 6.29 1.96
CA ALA A 91 -11.30 6.98 2.53
C ALA A 91 -10.93 7.86 3.74
N HIS A 92 -9.98 7.43 4.58
CA HIS A 92 -9.49 8.23 5.73
C HIS A 92 -8.59 9.39 5.28
N MET A 93 -7.90 9.26 4.14
CA MET A 93 -7.15 10.34 3.50
C MET A 93 -8.01 11.37 2.76
N GLY A 94 -9.34 11.21 2.78
CA GLY A 94 -10.27 12.17 2.18
C GLY A 94 -10.71 11.83 0.76
N PHE A 95 -10.26 10.72 0.16
CA PHE A 95 -10.75 10.21 -1.12
C PHE A 95 -12.11 9.52 -0.96
N LYS A 96 -13.10 10.28 -0.48
CA LYS A 96 -14.42 9.83 0.03
C LYS A 96 -15.37 9.25 -1.04
N GLN A 97 -14.93 9.07 -2.28
CA GLN A 97 -15.80 8.67 -3.40
C GLN A 97 -16.06 7.15 -3.49
N PHE A 98 -15.31 6.30 -2.80
CA PHE A 98 -15.59 4.85 -2.76
C PHE A 98 -16.54 4.46 -1.61
N LYS A 99 -17.66 5.19 -1.46
CA LYS A 99 -18.79 4.69 -0.70
C LYS A 99 -19.50 3.66 -1.58
N ASP A 100 -19.28 2.38 -1.28
CA ASP A 100 -20.22 1.34 -1.69
C ASP A 100 -21.62 1.81 -1.28
N LYS A 101 -22.49 1.98 -2.29
CA LYS A 101 -23.92 2.21 -2.06
C LYS A 101 -24.42 0.98 -1.29
N LYS A 102 -25.03 1.32 -0.16
CA LYS A 102 -25.69 0.47 0.83
C LYS A 102 -26.48 -0.68 0.22
#